data_AF-A0A2G5HS68-F1
#
_entry.id   AF-A0A2G5HS68-F1
#
_cell.length_a   1.000
_cell.length_b   1.000
_cell.length_c   1.000
_cell.angle_alpha   90.00
_cell.angle_beta   90.00
_cell.angle_gamma   90.00
#
_symmetry.space_group_name_H-M   'P 1'
#
loop_
_entity.id
_entity.type
_entity.pdbx_description
1 polymer ?
#
loop_
_entity_poly.entity_id
_entity_poly.type
_entity_poly.pdbx_seq_one_letter_code
_entity_poly.pdbx_strand_id
1 'polypeptide(L)'
;MTEYPGNLLKLGLKDMLASGLYSDLTIECRGTTFAVHKLVLHTQSQYFRKLLAGGFKEGVAASNISRLPLDEDPNIFSVVIKHLYQFVYDDSGRGNTAPAPFAVLVYAAADMYDIEPLRTQAAKRMKDTIDPNDIDTLIETIRAVDENTADQVLWDIVIPVIKSNMGRLLQNEQFREMLHEMKELNFRLLAMLDPAAGVVGFGKEQLVASFTTSDMGEGDEGDEDEDDEWDPYSLGRMSGHGPGRRLG
;
A
#
# COMPACT_ATOMS: atom_id res chain seq x y z
N MET A 1 30.63 -9.24 -24.97
CA MET A 1 29.57 -9.20 -23.94
C MET A 1 28.32 -8.70 -24.61
N THR A 2 27.34 -9.56 -24.85
CA THR A 2 26.05 -9.17 -25.45
C THR A 2 25.20 -8.53 -24.37
N GLU A 3 25.03 -7.20 -24.42
CA GLU A 3 24.05 -6.53 -23.58
C GLU A 3 22.66 -7.06 -23.91
N TYR A 4 22.02 -7.70 -22.95
CA TYR A 4 20.64 -8.16 -23.09
C TYR A 4 19.73 -6.93 -23.29
N PRO A 5 18.79 -6.94 -24.25
CA PRO A 5 17.95 -5.78 -24.56
C PRO A 5 17.16 -5.25 -23.35
N GLY A 6 16.84 -6.10 -22.37
CA GLY A 6 16.21 -5.69 -21.13
C GLY A 6 17.05 -4.75 -20.25
N ASN A 7 18.39 -4.84 -20.32
CA ASN A 7 19.27 -3.98 -19.54
C ASN A 7 19.28 -2.54 -20.07
N LEU A 8 19.20 -2.37 -21.40
CA LEU A 8 19.13 -1.05 -22.03
C LEU A 8 17.81 -0.35 -21.68
N LEU A 9 16.69 -1.09 -21.70
CA LEU A 9 15.40 -0.53 -21.28
C LEU A 9 15.43 -0.11 -19.81
N LYS A 10 16.00 -0.95 -18.93
CA LYS A 10 16.14 -0.65 -17.51
C LYS A 10 16.98 0.62 -17.26
N LEU A 11 18.07 0.78 -18.00
CA LEU A 11 18.90 1.99 -17.93
C LEU A 11 18.15 3.22 -18.44
N GLY A 12 17.45 3.10 -19.57
CA GLY A 12 16.63 4.18 -20.12
C GLY A 12 15.53 4.65 -19.17
N LEU A 13 14.83 3.73 -18.49
CA LEU A 13 13.84 4.08 -17.47
C LEU A 13 14.46 4.84 -16.29
N LYS A 14 15.64 4.40 -15.82
CA LYS A 14 16.37 5.11 -14.77
C LYS A 14 16.71 6.55 -15.18
N ASP A 15 17.19 6.74 -16.41
CA ASP A 15 17.57 8.05 -16.93
C ASP A 15 16.34 8.96 -17.15
N MET A 16 15.21 8.39 -17.56
CA MET A 16 13.93 9.11 -17.67
C MET A 16 13.44 9.63 -16.32
N LEU A 17 13.54 8.83 -15.26
CA LEU A 17 13.20 9.28 -13.91
C LEU A 17 14.12 10.42 -13.44
N ALA A 18 15.42 10.29 -13.69
CA ALA A 18 16.40 11.29 -13.26
C ALA A 18 16.27 12.62 -14.02
N SER A 19 15.98 12.57 -15.32
CA SER A 19 15.85 13.75 -16.18
C SER A 19 14.46 14.39 -16.14
N GLY A 20 13.41 13.63 -15.82
CA GLY A 20 12.01 14.06 -15.94
C GLY A 20 11.55 14.27 -17.38
N LEU A 21 12.36 13.87 -18.38
CA LEU A 21 12.03 14.07 -19.78
C LEU A 21 10.79 13.27 -20.17
N TYR A 22 9.78 13.95 -20.72
CA TYR A 22 8.47 13.39 -21.06
C TYR A 22 7.58 13.02 -19.87
N SER A 23 7.87 13.51 -18.66
CA SER A 23 6.97 13.35 -17.52
C SER A 23 5.62 14.01 -17.80
N ASP A 24 4.53 13.30 -17.54
CA ASP A 24 3.14 13.73 -17.75
C ASP A 24 2.33 13.77 -16.44
N LEU A 25 3.00 13.57 -15.31
CA LEU A 25 2.47 13.68 -13.97
C LEU A 25 3.57 14.17 -13.00
N THR A 26 3.19 15.01 -12.04
CA THR A 26 4.00 15.36 -10.89
C THR A 26 3.33 14.84 -9.62
N ILE A 27 4.02 14.00 -8.85
CA ILE A 27 3.56 13.58 -7.53
C ILE A 27 4.19 14.49 -6.49
N GLU A 28 3.39 14.98 -5.54
CA GLU A 28 3.86 15.82 -4.45
C GLU A 28 3.65 15.09 -3.12
N CYS A 29 4.75 14.79 -2.43
CA CYS A 29 4.76 14.17 -1.11
C CYS A 29 5.30 15.21 -0.12
N ARG A 30 4.43 15.74 0.76
CA ARG A 30 4.82 16.70 1.82
C ARG A 30 5.77 17.81 1.35
N GLY A 31 5.47 18.41 0.19
CA GLY A 31 6.25 19.49 -0.43
C GLY A 31 7.45 19.05 -1.28
N THR A 32 7.81 17.76 -1.28
CA THR A 32 8.78 17.18 -2.22
C THR A 32 8.08 16.72 -3.48
N THR A 33 8.61 17.08 -4.65
CA THR A 33 7.98 16.74 -5.94
C THR A 33 8.76 15.71 -6.74
N PHE A 34 8.04 14.84 -7.44
CA PHE A 34 8.57 13.79 -8.30
C PHE A 34 7.93 13.91 -9.69
N ALA A 35 8.75 14.23 -10.70
CA ALA A 35 8.34 14.20 -12.10
C ALA A 35 8.32 12.74 -12.58
N VAL A 36 7.15 12.24 -12.97
CA VAL A 36 6.93 10.82 -13.27
C VAL A 36 6.07 10.62 -14.51
N HIS A 37 6.05 9.38 -15.00
CA HIS A 37 5.35 8.95 -16.19
C HIS A 37 4.17 8.06 -15.80
N LYS A 38 2.96 8.47 -16.17
CA LYS A 38 1.72 7.73 -15.92
C LYS A 38 1.80 6.29 -16.41
N LEU A 39 2.40 6.07 -17.58
CA LEU A 39 2.58 4.74 -18.17
C LEU A 39 3.40 3.81 -17.26
N VAL A 40 4.48 4.31 -16.65
CA VAL A 40 5.32 3.51 -15.74
C VAL A 40 4.54 3.17 -14.47
N LEU A 41 3.86 4.14 -13.86
CA LEU A 41 3.03 3.90 -12.67
C LEU A 41 1.90 2.89 -12.94
N HIS A 42 1.16 3.08 -14.04
CA HIS A 42 0.02 2.25 -14.43
C HIS A 42 0.40 0.79 -14.70
N THR A 43 1.59 0.56 -15.25
CA THR A 43 2.07 -0.79 -15.55
C THR A 43 2.58 -1.52 -14.31
N GLN A 44 3.21 -0.79 -13.39
CA GLN A 44 3.95 -1.37 -12.27
C GLN A 44 3.18 -1.40 -10.93
N SER A 45 2.07 -0.69 -10.80
CA SER A 45 1.26 -0.62 -9.58
C SER A 45 -0.22 -0.72 -9.90
N GLN A 46 -0.92 -1.65 -9.24
CA GLN A 46 -2.37 -1.79 -9.45
C GLN A 46 -3.13 -0.60 -8.84
N TYR A 47 -2.62 -0.02 -7.75
CA TYR A 47 -3.16 1.21 -7.18
C TYR A 47 -3.16 2.33 -8.22
N PHE A 48 -2.00 2.64 -8.82
CA PHE A 48 -1.91 3.70 -9.82
C PHE A 48 -2.65 3.35 -11.11
N ARG A 49 -2.76 2.06 -11.46
CA ARG A 49 -3.61 1.61 -12.56
C ARG A 49 -5.07 2.00 -12.35
N LYS A 50 -5.64 1.67 -11.19
CA LYS A 50 -7.02 2.01 -10.83
C LYS A 50 -7.21 3.52 -10.70
N LEU A 51 -6.22 4.20 -10.12
CA LEU A 51 -6.20 5.66 -9.96
C LEU A 51 -6.31 6.34 -11.33
N LEU A 52 -5.38 6.04 -12.23
CA LEU A 52 -5.27 6.67 -13.54
C LEU A 52 -6.40 6.30 -14.50
N ALA A 53 -7.05 5.14 -14.29
CA ALA A 53 -8.23 4.72 -15.04
C ALA A 53 -9.54 5.42 -14.60
N GLY A 54 -9.49 6.29 -13.58
CA GLY A 54 -10.68 6.96 -13.04
C GLY A 54 -11.54 6.08 -12.13
N GLY A 55 -10.94 5.04 -11.51
CA GLY A 55 -11.64 4.11 -10.63
C GLY A 55 -12.01 4.66 -9.24
N PHE A 56 -11.62 5.89 -8.90
CA PHE A 56 -11.97 6.53 -7.63
C PHE A 56 -13.11 7.55 -7.83
N LYS A 57 -14.12 7.49 -6.96
CA LYS A 57 -15.38 8.24 -7.07
C LYS A 57 -15.26 9.76 -6.88
N GLU A 58 -14.08 10.27 -6.52
CA GLU A 58 -13.83 11.70 -6.39
C GLU A 58 -13.01 12.23 -7.56
N GLY A 59 -13.70 12.86 -8.51
CA GLY A 59 -13.20 14.04 -9.21
C GLY A 59 -12.18 13.84 -10.33
N VAL A 60 -12.68 13.91 -11.57
CA VAL A 60 -11.94 14.03 -12.84
C VAL A 60 -11.26 12.74 -13.29
N ALA A 61 -11.54 12.31 -14.52
CA ALA A 61 -10.78 11.24 -15.16
C ALA A 61 -9.26 11.52 -15.01
N ALA A 62 -8.58 10.69 -14.22
CA ALA A 62 -7.20 10.91 -13.80
C ALA A 62 -6.20 10.93 -14.97
N SER A 63 -6.65 10.58 -16.18
CA SER A 63 -5.91 10.81 -17.43
C SER A 63 -5.51 12.27 -17.61
N ASN A 64 -6.30 13.24 -17.12
CA ASN A 64 -6.04 14.68 -17.27
C ASN A 64 -5.33 15.33 -16.08
N ILE A 65 -5.00 14.56 -15.02
CA ILE A 65 -4.31 15.08 -13.84
C ILE A 65 -2.83 15.29 -14.16
N SER A 66 -2.31 16.49 -13.94
CA SER A 66 -0.88 16.81 -14.07
C SER A 66 -0.16 16.88 -12.72
N ARG A 67 -0.90 16.97 -11.61
CA ARG A 67 -0.37 17.01 -10.24
C ARG A 67 -1.20 16.16 -9.29
N LEU A 68 -0.53 15.30 -8.52
CA LEU A 68 -1.15 14.41 -7.53
C LEU A 68 -0.50 14.62 -6.16
N PRO A 69 -1.19 15.26 -5.20
CA PRO A 69 -0.71 15.33 -3.82
C PRO A 69 -0.93 13.98 -3.12
N LEU A 70 0.08 13.52 -2.38
CA LEU A 70 0.03 12.35 -1.51
C LEU A 70 0.57 12.74 -0.12
N ASP A 71 -0.11 12.28 0.94
CA ASP A 71 0.43 12.40 2.31
C ASP A 71 1.35 11.22 2.63
N GLU A 72 2.44 11.13 1.88
CA GLU A 72 3.47 10.10 2.06
C GLU A 72 4.78 10.74 2.53
N ASP A 73 5.58 9.98 3.29
CA ASP A 73 6.94 10.41 3.59
C ASP A 73 7.80 10.44 2.30
N PRO A 74 8.46 11.56 1.97
CA PRO A 74 9.27 11.68 0.75
C PRO A 74 10.38 10.63 0.62
N ASN A 75 10.98 10.21 1.73
CA ASN A 75 12.05 9.21 1.74
C ASN A 75 11.49 7.82 1.42
N ILE A 76 10.32 7.48 1.96
CA ILE A 76 9.61 6.23 1.66
C ILE A 76 9.15 6.22 0.21
N PHE A 77 8.49 7.29 -0.24
CA PHE A 77 8.01 7.39 -1.61
C PHE A 77 9.15 7.39 -2.64
N SER A 78 10.31 7.93 -2.28
CA SER A 78 11.53 7.85 -3.10
C SER A 78 11.93 6.39 -3.37
N VAL A 79 11.82 5.50 -2.36
CA VAL A 79 12.09 4.05 -2.56
C VAL A 79 11.05 3.44 -3.49
N VAL A 80 9.76 3.77 -3.30
CA VAL A 80 8.67 3.31 -4.16
C VAL A 80 8.91 3.70 -5.61
N ILE A 81 9.11 4.99 -5.89
CA ILE A 81 9.33 5.49 -7.25
C ILE A 81 10.60 4.90 -7.86
N LYS A 82 11.73 4.87 -7.13
CA LYS A 82 12.95 4.23 -7.65
C LYS A 82 12.70 2.77 -8.01
N HIS A 83 11.94 2.04 -7.20
CA HIS A 83 11.59 0.65 -7.51
C HIS A 83 10.78 0.53 -8.81
N LEU A 84 9.79 1.40 -9.05
CA LEU A 84 8.97 1.35 -10.26
C LEU A 84 9.78 1.55 -11.56
N TYR A 85 10.92 2.25 -11.50
CA TYR A 85 11.79 2.47 -12.67
C TYR A 85 13.01 1.55 -12.72
N GLN A 86 13.52 1.12 -11.56
CA GLN A 86 14.81 0.45 -11.44
C GLN A 86 14.69 -0.98 -10.89
N PHE A 87 13.51 -1.41 -10.45
CA PHE A 87 13.23 -2.76 -9.92
C PHE A 87 14.15 -3.17 -8.76
N VAL A 88 14.62 -2.19 -7.98
CA VAL A 88 15.51 -2.39 -6.84
C VAL A 88 14.95 -1.69 -5.61
N TYR A 89 15.19 -2.28 -4.46
CA TYR A 89 15.03 -1.64 -3.17
C TYR A 89 16.27 -0.78 -2.89
N ASP A 90 16.08 0.53 -2.75
CA ASP A 90 17.15 1.50 -2.49
C ASP A 90 16.76 2.42 -1.32
N ASP A 91 17.25 2.09 -0.12
CA ASP A 91 17.06 2.86 1.11
C ASP A 91 18.24 3.81 1.41
N SER A 92 19.05 4.17 0.41
CA SER A 92 20.16 5.13 0.61
C SER A 92 19.67 6.50 1.09
N GLY A 93 18.42 6.86 0.78
CA GLY A 93 17.78 8.11 1.19
C GLY A 93 17.08 8.08 2.55
N ARG A 94 17.20 7.00 3.35
CA ARG A 94 16.48 6.84 4.63
C ARG A 94 16.87 7.85 5.73
N GLY A 95 17.88 8.67 5.51
CA GLY A 95 18.42 9.59 6.51
C GLY A 95 18.99 8.82 7.71
N ASN A 96 18.54 9.21 8.92
CA ASN A 96 19.01 8.63 10.18
C ASN A 96 18.17 7.43 10.66
N THR A 97 17.06 7.11 9.99
CA THR A 97 16.21 5.99 10.39
C THR A 97 16.96 4.68 10.21
N ALA A 98 16.90 3.82 11.22
CA ALA A 98 17.53 2.52 11.17
C ALA A 98 16.94 1.65 10.03
N PRO A 99 17.73 0.75 9.42
CA PRO A 99 17.26 0.00 8.24
C PRO A 99 16.03 -0.87 8.48
N ALA A 100 15.92 -1.52 9.63
CA ALA A 100 14.81 -2.43 9.96
C ALA A 100 13.46 -1.70 10.08
N PRO A 101 13.29 -0.66 10.92
CA PRO A 101 12.03 0.08 10.98
C PRO A 101 11.72 0.80 9.67
N PHE A 102 12.72 1.34 8.97
CA PHE A 102 12.51 1.95 7.65
C PHE A 102 11.96 0.94 6.62
N ALA A 103 12.47 -0.30 6.63
CA ALA A 103 11.97 -1.36 5.75
C ALA A 103 10.51 -1.73 6.04
N VAL A 104 10.04 -1.63 7.29
CA VAL A 104 8.62 -1.81 7.64
C VAL A 104 7.75 -0.74 6.99
N LEU A 105 8.16 0.52 7.03
CA LEU A 105 7.43 1.62 6.41
C LEU A 105 7.38 1.47 4.88
N VAL A 106 8.50 1.06 4.26
CA VAL A 106 8.51 0.74 2.82
C VAL A 106 7.62 -0.47 2.50
N TYR A 107 7.56 -1.47 3.37
CA TYR A 107 6.66 -2.62 3.22
C TYR A 107 5.20 -2.16 3.21
N ALA A 108 4.80 -1.33 4.18
CA ALA A 108 3.44 -0.79 4.27
C ALA A 108 3.07 0.06 3.05
N ALA A 109 4.00 0.93 2.59
CA ALA A 109 3.80 1.69 1.36
C ALA A 109 3.68 0.78 0.13
N ALA A 110 4.51 -0.25 0.01
CA ALA A 110 4.45 -1.21 -1.09
C ALA A 110 3.12 -1.97 -1.13
N ASP A 111 2.56 -2.30 0.03
CA ASP A 111 1.23 -2.90 0.15
C ASP A 111 0.13 -1.91 -0.27
N MET A 112 0.19 -0.67 0.23
CA MET A 112 -0.76 0.40 -0.13
C MET A 112 -0.79 0.69 -1.63
N TYR A 113 0.38 0.72 -2.28
CA TYR A 113 0.50 0.94 -3.72
C TYR A 113 0.37 -0.35 -4.55
N ASP A 114 0.12 -1.50 -3.92
CA ASP A 114 -0.02 -2.81 -4.56
C ASP A 114 1.17 -3.14 -5.49
N ILE A 115 2.36 -3.22 -4.88
CA ILE A 115 3.66 -3.49 -5.52
C ILE A 115 4.32 -4.70 -4.84
N GLU A 116 3.82 -5.89 -5.14
CA GLU A 116 4.27 -7.15 -4.53
C GLU A 116 5.80 -7.38 -4.54
N PRO A 117 6.54 -7.10 -5.63
CA PRO A 117 7.99 -7.30 -5.63
C PRO A 117 8.71 -6.38 -4.64
N LEU A 118 8.24 -5.14 -4.45
CA LEU A 118 8.82 -4.22 -3.46
C LEU A 118 8.48 -4.67 -2.04
N ARG A 119 7.23 -5.11 -1.81
CA ARG A 119 6.78 -5.66 -0.53
C ARG A 119 7.67 -6.84 -0.10
N THR A 120 7.94 -7.76 -1.02
CA THR A 120 8.85 -8.90 -0.79
C THR A 120 10.29 -8.44 -0.48
N GLN A 121 10.81 -7.46 -1.23
CA GLN A 121 12.16 -6.94 -1.00
C GLN A 121 12.28 -6.22 0.34
N ALA A 122 11.25 -5.48 0.76
CA ALA A 122 11.20 -4.78 2.03
C ALA A 122 11.16 -5.77 3.22
N ALA A 123 10.33 -6.83 3.15
CA ALA A 123 10.31 -7.88 4.17
C ALA A 123 11.68 -8.58 4.30
N LYS A 124 12.32 -8.89 3.15
CA LYS A 124 13.67 -9.45 3.14
C LYS A 124 14.68 -8.47 3.75
N ARG A 125 14.62 -7.18 3.40
CA ARG A 125 15.50 -6.16 3.95
C ARG A 125 15.38 -6.09 5.47
N MET A 126 14.16 -6.03 6.00
CA MET A 126 13.91 -6.04 7.44
C MET A 126 14.53 -7.27 8.10
N LYS A 127 14.30 -8.46 7.54
CA LYS A 127 14.87 -9.73 8.04
C LYS A 127 16.39 -9.72 8.07
N ASP A 128 17.03 -9.17 7.03
CA ASP A 128 18.48 -9.13 6.91
C ASP A 128 19.12 -8.08 7.83
N THR A 129 18.36 -7.08 8.30
CA THR A 129 18.89 -5.95 9.09
C THR A 129 18.43 -5.90 10.54
N ILE A 130 17.41 -6.69 10.92
CA ILE A 130 16.93 -6.72 12.31
C ILE A 130 18.02 -7.31 13.22
N ASP A 131 18.47 -6.54 14.19
CA ASP A 131 19.49 -6.95 15.16
C ASP A 131 18.87 -7.02 16.57
N PRO A 132 18.74 -8.22 17.17
CA PRO A 132 18.20 -8.33 18.52
C PRO A 132 19.09 -7.68 19.60
N ASN A 133 20.36 -7.38 19.29
CA ASN A 133 21.30 -6.74 20.22
C ASN A 133 21.08 -5.24 20.33
N ASP A 134 20.55 -4.62 19.29
CA ASP A 134 20.11 -3.23 19.29
C ASP A 134 18.64 -3.17 19.73
N ILE A 135 18.43 -3.09 21.04
CA ILE A 135 17.09 -3.19 21.65
C ILE A 135 16.23 -1.99 21.26
N ASP A 136 16.81 -0.79 21.18
CA ASP A 136 16.08 0.42 20.79
C ASP A 136 15.53 0.28 19.36
N THR A 137 16.40 -0.07 18.40
CA THR A 137 15.99 -0.30 17.01
C THR A 137 14.99 -1.47 16.90
N LEU A 138 15.14 -2.52 17.70
CA LEU A 138 14.20 -3.65 17.73
C LEU A 138 12.81 -3.20 18.20
N ILE A 139 12.73 -2.41 19.27
CA ILE A 139 11.47 -1.86 19.79
C ILE A 139 10.82 -0.95 18.73
N GLU A 140 11.59 -0.06 18.12
CA GLU A 140 11.12 0.78 17.01
C GLU A 140 10.56 -0.05 15.86
N THR A 141 11.25 -1.14 15.49
CA THR A 141 10.79 -2.05 14.43
C THR A 141 9.48 -2.73 14.82
N ILE A 142 9.37 -3.24 16.05
CA ILE A 142 8.15 -3.92 16.53
C ILE A 142 6.95 -2.97 16.51
N ARG A 143 7.11 -1.74 17.00
CA ARG A 143 6.06 -0.72 16.97
C ARG A 143 5.67 -0.36 15.54
N ALA A 144 6.67 -0.17 14.66
CA ALA A 144 6.40 0.10 13.26
C ALA A 144 5.57 -1.01 12.60
N VAL A 145 5.83 -2.29 12.92
CA VAL A 145 5.06 -3.42 12.39
C VAL A 145 3.61 -3.35 12.87
N ASP A 146 3.39 -3.14 14.16
CA ASP A 146 2.06 -3.07 14.75
C ASP A 146 1.20 -1.91 14.20
N GLU A 147 1.83 -0.74 14.05
CA GLU A 147 1.17 0.49 13.61
C GLU A 147 0.88 0.50 12.10
N ASN A 148 1.77 -0.06 11.28
CA ASN A 148 1.74 0.14 9.82
C ASN A 148 1.35 -1.12 9.02
N THR A 149 1.26 -2.29 9.65
CA THR A 149 0.91 -3.52 8.93
C THR A 149 -0.30 -4.23 9.54
N ALA A 150 -1.14 -4.78 8.66
CA ALA A 150 -2.29 -5.59 9.06
C ALA A 150 -2.04 -7.10 8.85
N ASP A 151 -1.05 -7.45 8.02
CA ASP A 151 -0.76 -8.84 7.70
C ASP A 151 0.23 -9.48 8.70
N GLN A 152 0.39 -10.80 8.53
CA GLN A 152 1.17 -11.63 9.43
C GLN A 152 2.64 -11.77 9.01
N VAL A 153 3.02 -11.28 7.82
CA VAL A 153 4.30 -11.60 7.16
C VAL A 153 5.49 -11.05 7.96
N LEU A 154 5.41 -9.78 8.39
CA LEU A 154 6.50 -9.18 9.17
C LEU A 154 6.55 -9.74 10.60
N TRP A 155 5.40 -10.06 11.18
CA TRP A 155 5.33 -10.71 12.49
C TRP A 155 5.96 -12.11 12.48
N ASP A 156 5.85 -12.86 11.39
CA ASP A 156 6.51 -14.16 11.21
C ASP A 156 8.04 -14.05 11.17
N ILE A 157 8.58 -12.84 10.92
CA ILE A 157 10.01 -12.54 11.00
C ILE A 157 10.39 -12.08 12.41
N VAL A 158 9.62 -11.16 12.99
CA VAL A 158 9.91 -10.53 14.29
C VAL A 158 9.76 -11.49 15.47
N ILE A 159 8.72 -12.32 15.47
CA ILE A 159 8.41 -13.21 16.60
C ILE A 159 9.53 -14.23 16.88
N PRO A 160 10.08 -14.93 15.87
CA PRO A 160 11.24 -15.80 16.10
C PRO A 160 12.46 -15.08 16.69
N VAL A 161 12.68 -13.81 16.30
CA VAL A 161 13.77 -12.98 16.82
C VAL A 161 13.54 -12.68 18.30
N ILE A 162 12.32 -12.26 18.68
CA ILE A 162 11.95 -12.04 20.09
C ILE A 162 12.11 -13.34 20.88
N LYS A 163 11.54 -14.44 20.40
CA LYS A 163 11.54 -15.74 21.08
C LYS A 163 12.95 -16.24 21.38
N SER A 164 13.86 -16.11 20.41
CA SER A 164 15.25 -16.56 20.54
C SER A 164 16.07 -15.71 21.51
N ASN A 165 15.60 -14.51 21.84
CA ASN A 165 16.33 -13.52 22.67
C ASN A 165 15.56 -13.12 23.95
N MET A 166 14.44 -13.78 24.25
CA MET A 166 13.48 -13.38 25.28
C MET A 166 14.13 -13.16 26.66
N GLY A 167 15.01 -14.06 27.09
CA GLY A 167 15.64 -13.98 28.41
C GLY A 167 16.47 -12.71 28.61
N ARG A 168 17.08 -12.18 27.54
CA ARG A 168 17.79 -10.90 27.58
C ARG A 168 16.83 -9.72 27.43
N LEU A 169 15.88 -9.81 26.49
CA LEU A 169 14.94 -8.72 26.21
C LEU A 169 14.12 -8.37 27.46
N LEU A 170 13.70 -9.36 28.25
CA LEU A 170 12.98 -9.14 29.52
C LEU A 170 13.83 -8.49 30.63
N GLN A 171 15.16 -8.43 30.51
CA GLN A 171 16.00 -7.68 31.45
C GLN A 171 16.02 -6.19 31.14
N ASN A 172 15.68 -5.79 29.91
CA ASN A 172 15.61 -4.40 29.51
C ASN A 172 14.26 -3.80 29.97
N GLU A 173 14.28 -2.57 30.50
CA GLU A 173 13.08 -1.87 30.98
C GLU A 173 12.17 -1.40 29.85
N GLN A 174 12.72 -0.74 28.83
CA GLN A 174 11.95 -0.23 27.69
C GLN A 174 11.21 -1.35 26.96
N PHE A 175 11.82 -2.53 26.82
CA PHE A 175 11.16 -3.69 26.20
C PHE A 175 9.99 -4.20 27.05
N ARG A 176 10.12 -4.20 28.38
CA ARG A 176 9.01 -4.57 29.29
C ARG A 176 7.88 -3.56 29.21
N GLU A 177 8.19 -2.26 29.20
CA GLU A 177 7.20 -1.19 29.03
C GLU A 177 6.44 -1.33 27.70
N MET A 178 7.17 -1.55 26.60
CA MET A 178 6.58 -1.82 25.29
C MET A 178 5.61 -3.03 25.33
N LEU A 179 5.99 -4.14 25.99
CA LEU A 179 5.09 -5.30 26.15
C LEU A 179 3.85 -5.01 27.00
N HIS A 180 3.95 -4.12 27.99
CA HIS A 180 2.79 -3.69 28.78
C HIS A 180 1.81 -2.83 27.95
N GLU A 181 2.34 -2.00 27.06
CA GLU A 181 1.54 -1.17 26.14
C GLU A 181 0.91 -2.03 25.02
N MET A 182 1.69 -2.92 24.43
CA MET A 182 1.29 -3.77 23.30
C MET A 182 0.63 -5.07 23.79
N LYS A 183 -0.60 -4.95 24.29
CA LYS A 183 -1.35 -6.06 24.89
C LYS A 183 -1.47 -7.26 23.96
N GLU A 184 -1.79 -7.05 22.69
CA GLU A 184 -1.94 -8.14 21.70
C GLU A 184 -0.64 -8.90 21.52
N LEU A 185 0.49 -8.20 21.37
CA LEU A 185 1.80 -8.82 21.28
C LEU A 185 2.12 -9.63 22.55
N ASN A 186 1.84 -9.09 23.74
CA ASN A 186 2.09 -9.78 25.00
C ASN A 186 1.26 -11.08 25.11
N PHE A 187 -0.06 -11.00 24.84
CA PHE A 187 -0.91 -12.19 24.80
C PHE A 187 -0.43 -13.21 23.77
N ARG A 188 -0.02 -12.75 22.60
CA ARG A 188 0.50 -13.58 21.54
C ARG A 188 1.78 -14.32 21.96
N LEU A 189 2.70 -13.64 22.64
CA LEU A 189 3.93 -14.26 23.17
C LEU A 189 3.62 -15.25 24.30
N LEU A 190 2.67 -14.93 25.18
CA LEU A 190 2.22 -15.84 26.25
C LEU A 190 1.57 -17.10 25.70
N ALA A 191 0.71 -16.98 24.68
CA ALA A 191 0.08 -18.11 24.02
C ALA A 191 1.10 -19.08 23.41
N MET A 192 2.29 -18.60 23.02
CA MET A 192 3.36 -19.46 22.52
C MET A 192 4.07 -20.29 23.59
N LEU A 193 3.89 -19.98 24.88
CA LEU A 193 4.44 -20.76 25.99
C LEU A 193 3.59 -22.00 26.30
N ASP A 194 2.33 -22.01 25.87
CA ASP A 194 1.44 -23.16 25.96
C ASP A 194 0.96 -23.58 24.56
N PRO A 195 1.66 -24.53 23.90
CA PRO A 195 1.25 -25.04 22.59
C PRO A 195 -0.16 -25.66 22.58
N ALA A 196 -0.74 -25.98 23.74
CA ALA A 196 -2.10 -26.50 23.86
C ALA A 196 -3.18 -25.40 23.88
N ALA A 197 -2.79 -24.13 24.02
CA ALA A 197 -3.72 -22.99 24.10
C ALA A 197 -4.36 -22.60 22.75
N GLY A 198 -3.87 -23.13 21.62
CA GLY A 198 -4.39 -22.84 20.28
C GLY A 198 -3.97 -21.47 19.72
N VAL A 199 -4.23 -21.25 18.43
CA VAL A 199 -3.98 -19.95 17.77
C VAL A 199 -5.04 -18.96 18.26
N VAL A 200 -4.65 -18.03 19.13
CA VAL A 200 -5.54 -16.95 19.57
C VAL A 200 -5.64 -15.93 18.44
N GLY A 201 -6.76 -15.93 17.72
CA GLY A 201 -7.05 -14.94 16.69
C GLY A 201 -7.56 -13.64 17.31
N PHE A 202 -6.86 -12.53 17.09
CA PHE A 202 -7.38 -11.20 17.36
C PHE A 202 -7.45 -10.46 16.02
N GLY A 203 -8.65 -10.42 15.45
CA GLY A 203 -8.95 -9.53 14.33
C GLY A 203 -9.27 -8.15 14.88
N LYS A 204 -8.70 -7.10 14.27
CA LYS A 204 -9.19 -5.73 14.43
C LYS A 204 -10.68 -5.75 14.06
N GLU A 205 -11.57 -5.70 15.06
CA GLU A 205 -13.01 -5.56 14.83
C GLU A 205 -13.23 -4.24 14.08
N GLN A 206 -13.50 -4.34 12.78
CA GLN A 206 -14.11 -3.25 12.04
C GLN A 206 -15.46 -2.96 12.68
N LEU A 207 -15.57 -1.78 13.29
CA LEU A 207 -16.83 -1.16 13.68
C LEU A 207 -17.69 -0.97 12.42
N VAL A 208 -18.46 -2.00 12.05
CA VAL A 208 -19.64 -1.82 11.22
C VAL A 208 -20.66 -1.16 12.13
N ALA A 209 -20.78 0.16 12.00
CA ALA A 209 -21.85 0.92 12.61
C ALA A 209 -23.18 0.29 12.21
N SER A 210 -23.87 -0.31 13.18
CA SER A 210 -25.27 -0.67 13.07
C SER A 210 -26.08 0.62 12.96
N PHE A 211 -26.37 1.04 11.74
CA PHE A 211 -27.45 2.00 11.50
C PHE A 211 -28.77 1.24 11.69
N THR A 212 -29.32 1.35 12.90
CA THR A 212 -30.71 1.01 13.17
C THR A 212 -31.58 2.01 12.42
N THR A 213 -32.21 1.60 11.33
CA THR A 213 -33.36 2.31 10.78
C THR A 213 -34.60 1.80 11.51
N SER A 214 -35.12 2.65 12.40
CA SER A 214 -36.47 2.51 12.94
C SER A 214 -37.48 2.69 11.81
N ASP A 215 -38.18 1.59 11.50
CA ASP A 215 -39.65 1.52 11.49
C ASP A 215 -40.42 2.79 11.11
N MET A 216 -40.89 2.85 9.86
CA MET A 216 -42.15 3.49 9.49
C MET A 216 -42.79 2.65 8.38
N GLY A 217 -43.93 2.04 8.72
CA GLY A 217 -44.72 1.24 7.81
C GLY A 217 -45.68 2.04 6.91
N GLU A 218 -46.03 1.33 5.83
CA GLU A 218 -47.30 1.29 5.10
C GLU A 218 -47.68 2.33 4.04
N GLY A 219 -47.93 1.75 2.85
CA GLY A 219 -48.85 2.18 1.79
C GLY A 219 -48.14 2.66 0.53
N ASP A 220 -48.46 2.23 -0.69
CA ASP A 220 -49.40 1.26 -1.24
C ASP A 220 -49.16 1.24 -2.78
N GLU A 221 -49.44 0.10 -3.40
CA GLU A 221 -49.86 -0.13 -4.81
C GLU A 221 -49.05 0.31 -6.06
N GLY A 222 -48.86 -0.69 -6.94
CA GLY A 222 -48.84 -0.61 -8.42
C GLY A 222 -47.46 -0.38 -9.06
N ASP A 223 -47.02 -1.08 -10.10
CA ASP A 223 -47.49 -2.17 -10.95
C ASP A 223 -46.24 -2.64 -11.76
N GLU A 224 -46.26 -3.88 -12.23
CA GLU A 224 -45.82 -4.38 -13.57
C GLU A 224 -44.71 -3.59 -14.30
N ASP A 225 -43.66 -4.14 -14.92
CA ASP A 225 -43.27 -5.46 -15.40
C ASP A 225 -41.87 -5.27 -16.06
N GLU A 226 -41.29 -6.37 -16.53
CA GLU A 226 -40.28 -6.46 -17.60
C GLU A 226 -38.78 -6.44 -17.24
N ASP A 227 -38.24 -7.66 -17.34
CA ASP A 227 -36.83 -8.02 -17.48
C ASP A 227 -36.20 -7.32 -18.70
N ASP A 228 -35.13 -6.54 -18.51
CA ASP A 228 -34.24 -6.13 -19.60
C ASP A 228 -32.79 -6.51 -19.27
N GLU A 229 -32.44 -7.69 -19.77
CA GLU A 229 -31.10 -8.24 -19.86
C GLU A 229 -30.24 -7.40 -20.82
N TRP A 230 -29.18 -6.78 -20.28
CA TRP A 230 -28.29 -5.90 -21.04
C TRP A 230 -27.33 -6.70 -21.93
N ASP A 231 -27.54 -6.68 -23.26
CA ASP A 231 -26.62 -7.26 -24.26
C ASP A 231 -25.67 -6.19 -24.86
N PRO A 232 -24.34 -6.31 -24.67
CA PRO A 232 -23.35 -5.33 -25.15
C PRO A 232 -23.02 -5.37 -26.65
N TYR A 233 -23.74 -6.13 -27.51
CA TYR A 233 -23.36 -6.29 -28.93
C TYR A 233 -24.29 -5.71 -30.00
N SER A 234 -25.21 -4.81 -29.67
CA SER A 234 -26.08 -4.17 -30.69
C SER A 234 -25.48 -2.90 -31.29
N LEU A 235 -24.45 -3.06 -32.12
CA LEU A 235 -23.97 -2.03 -33.06
C LEU A 235 -24.50 -2.33 -34.47
N GLY A 236 -25.41 -1.51 -34.99
CA GLY A 236 -25.61 -1.43 -36.43
C GLY A 236 -26.89 -0.79 -36.94
N ARG A 237 -26.73 0.38 -37.60
CA ARG A 237 -27.53 0.91 -38.74
C ARG A 237 -28.97 1.37 -38.37
N MET A 238 -29.50 2.51 -38.79
CA MET A 238 -29.25 3.39 -39.93
C MET A 238 -30.00 4.73 -39.72
N SER A 239 -29.41 5.80 -40.25
CA SER A 239 -30.00 6.99 -40.90
C SER A 239 -31.35 7.57 -40.45
N GLY A 240 -31.33 8.89 -40.23
CA GLY A 240 -32.28 9.76 -40.93
C GLY A 240 -32.83 10.96 -40.15
N HIS A 241 -32.55 12.14 -40.71
CA HIS A 241 -33.37 13.37 -40.64
C HIS A 241 -33.31 14.23 -39.37
N GLY A 242 -32.75 15.44 -39.55
CA GLY A 242 -33.11 16.60 -38.72
C GLY A 242 -34.57 17.04 -38.96
N PRO A 243 -35.09 18.02 -38.20
CA PRO A 243 -34.60 19.40 -38.35
C PRO A 243 -34.53 20.24 -37.06
N GLY A 244 -33.55 21.16 -37.02
CA GLY A 244 -33.75 22.59 -36.80
C GLY A 244 -34.23 23.15 -35.45
N ARG A 245 -33.38 24.05 -34.90
CA ARG A 245 -33.68 25.32 -34.19
C ARG A 245 -34.49 25.20 -32.87
N ARG A 246 -34.13 25.86 -31.77
CA ARG A 246 -33.81 27.29 -31.61
C ARG A 246 -33.16 27.51 -30.23
N LEU A 247 -32.26 28.49 -30.19
CA LEU A 247 -31.82 29.17 -28.98
C LEU A 247 -32.99 29.92 -28.34
N GLY A 248 -33.04 29.85 -27.01
CA GLY A 248 -33.69 30.77 -26.09
C GLY A 248 -32.74 30.94 -24.91
#